data_AF-A0A2E7K3D2-F1
#
_entry.id   AF-A0A2E7K3D2-F1
#
_cell.length_a   1.000
_cell.length_b   1.000
_cell.length_c   1.000
_cell.angle_alpha   90.00
_cell.angle_beta   90.00
_cell.angle_gamma   90.00
#
_symmetry.space_group_name_H-M   'P 1'
#
loop_
_entity.id
_entity.type
_entity.pdbx_description
1 polymer ?
#
loop_
_entity_poly.entity_id
_entity_poly.type
_entity_poly.pdbx_seq_one_letter_code
_entity_poly.pdbx_strand_id
1 'polypeptide(L)'
;MNTGLADLLERIEIPHQSMDGSRYHVTPIPGLDAHYLGRTGDGAPCLLISSKDGGMKSPLRLAGIEAYFSLQCNIALEDGAEKVETLTVITCTAKEPSLQAYFTYICEVLLKIVGPTPTLQQVADAVWRLVELFQKLARPLSKPIVGLWGELYAIHRSRNPRLALQAWRSEVDDRFDFSMDKLRFEVKSTSTRTRAHEFSFEQCNPPDETTGVLVSLTVEARRLFKDFAGL
;
A
#
# COMPACT_ATOMS: atom_id res chain seq x y z
N MET A 1 -32.05 -8.92 11.62
CA MET A 1 -30.65 -9.39 11.59
C MET A 1 -30.01 -8.71 10.40
N ASN A 2 -29.15 -7.71 10.65
CA ASN A 2 -28.43 -7.01 9.59
C ASN A 2 -27.31 -7.95 9.15
N THR A 3 -27.56 -8.74 8.09
CA THR A 3 -26.58 -9.70 7.55
C THR A 3 -25.47 -8.86 6.91
N GLY A 4 -24.26 -8.91 7.48
CA GLY A 4 -23.14 -8.10 7.01
C GLY A 4 -22.58 -8.63 5.69
N LEU A 5 -21.73 -7.84 5.00
CA LEU A 5 -21.09 -8.32 3.77
C LEU A 5 -20.21 -9.56 4.00
N ALA A 6 -19.69 -9.75 5.22
CA ALA A 6 -18.97 -10.96 5.60
C ALA A 6 -19.83 -12.23 5.44
N ASP A 7 -21.05 -12.21 6.00
CA ASP A 7 -21.99 -13.34 5.91
C ASP A 7 -22.41 -13.61 4.46
N LEU A 8 -22.50 -12.57 3.64
CA LEU A 8 -22.81 -12.69 2.21
C LEU A 8 -21.65 -13.37 1.47
N LEU A 9 -20.41 -12.95 1.73
CA LEU A 9 -19.20 -13.50 1.08
C LEU A 9 -18.95 -14.98 1.42
N GLU A 10 -19.36 -15.43 2.61
CA GLU A 10 -19.25 -16.84 3.02
C GLU A 10 -20.18 -17.77 2.23
N ARG A 11 -21.30 -17.25 1.70
CA ARG A 11 -22.26 -18.03 0.92
C ARG A 11 -21.86 -18.20 -0.54
N ILE A 12 -20.94 -17.35 -1.01
CA ILE A 12 -20.48 -17.37 -2.39
C ILE A 12 -19.45 -18.48 -2.55
N GLU A 13 -19.81 -19.49 -3.35
CA GLU A 13 -18.96 -20.64 -3.62
C GLU A 13 -17.60 -20.21 -4.17
N ILE A 14 -16.54 -20.89 -3.73
CA ILE A 14 -15.19 -20.68 -4.23
C ILE A 14 -15.11 -21.41 -5.59
N PRO A 15 -14.83 -20.70 -6.69
CA PRO A 15 -14.75 -21.34 -7.99
C PRO A 15 -13.65 -22.40 -8.01
N HIS A 16 -13.96 -23.60 -8.49
CA HIS A 16 -12.95 -24.60 -8.82
C HIS A 16 -12.25 -24.19 -10.12
N GLN A 17 -11.24 -23.33 -10.00
CA GLN A 17 -10.34 -22.84 -11.06
C GLN A 17 -11.05 -22.32 -12.33
N SER A 18 -11.22 -21.00 -12.41
CA SER A 18 -11.39 -20.37 -13.72
C SER A 18 -10.02 -20.22 -14.39
N MET A 19 -9.82 -20.83 -15.56
CA MET A 19 -8.67 -20.53 -16.44
C MET A 19 -8.77 -19.16 -17.10
N ASP A 20 -9.93 -18.50 -17.01
CA ASP A 20 -10.20 -17.19 -17.59
C ASP A 20 -10.19 -16.14 -16.47
N GLY A 21 -9.13 -15.32 -16.41
CA GLY A 21 -8.90 -14.32 -15.36
C GLY A 21 -9.91 -13.16 -15.34
N SER A 22 -10.86 -13.15 -16.28
CA SER A 22 -11.92 -12.16 -16.47
C SER A 22 -13.26 -12.53 -15.83
N ARG A 23 -13.38 -13.73 -15.23
CA ARG A 23 -14.62 -14.24 -14.64
C ARG A 23 -14.70 -13.97 -13.14
N TYR A 24 -15.84 -13.43 -12.71
CA TYR A 24 -16.16 -13.12 -11.31
C TYR A 24 -17.45 -13.82 -10.90
N HIS A 25 -17.45 -14.45 -9.72
CA HIS A 25 -18.64 -15.09 -9.14
C HIS A 25 -19.19 -14.16 -8.07
N VAL A 26 -20.38 -13.62 -8.28
CA VAL A 26 -20.84 -12.46 -7.52
C VAL A 26 -22.32 -12.55 -7.16
N THR A 27 -22.69 -11.83 -6.10
CA THR A 27 -24.06 -11.66 -5.65
C THR A 27 -24.36 -10.17 -5.59
N PRO A 28 -25.54 -9.71 -6.07
CA PRO A 28 -25.96 -8.32 -5.92
C PRO A 28 -26.01 -7.93 -4.45
N ILE A 29 -25.53 -6.74 -4.12
CA ILE A 29 -25.54 -6.24 -2.75
C ILE A 29 -26.97 -5.77 -2.43
N PRO A 30 -27.60 -6.24 -1.34
CA PRO A 30 -28.97 -5.85 -0.98
C PRO A 30 -29.14 -4.33 -0.89
N GLY A 31 -30.08 -3.79 -1.67
CA GLY A 31 -30.36 -2.35 -1.74
C GLY A 31 -29.42 -1.55 -2.65
N LEU A 32 -28.47 -2.21 -3.31
CA LEU A 32 -27.51 -1.65 -4.26
C LEU A 32 -27.36 -2.59 -5.47
N ASP A 33 -28.45 -2.81 -6.22
CA ASP A 33 -28.55 -3.89 -7.22
C ASP A 33 -27.54 -3.80 -8.39
N ALA A 34 -26.92 -2.64 -8.59
CA ALA A 34 -25.86 -2.42 -9.58
C ALA A 34 -24.44 -2.60 -8.99
N HIS A 35 -24.33 -3.04 -7.74
CA HIS A 35 -23.07 -3.32 -7.06
C HIS A 35 -23.08 -4.77 -6.62
N TYR A 36 -21.91 -5.40 -6.68
CA TYR A 36 -21.79 -6.82 -6.42
C TYR A 36 -20.67 -7.10 -5.43
N LEU A 37 -20.91 -8.07 -4.55
CA LEU A 37 -19.87 -8.67 -3.73
C LEU A 37 -19.59 -10.07 -4.27
N GLY A 38 -18.34 -10.50 -4.28
CA GLY A 38 -18.04 -11.80 -4.84
C GLY A 38 -16.62 -12.26 -4.66
N ARG A 39 -16.26 -13.22 -5.50
CA ARG A 39 -14.93 -13.77 -5.62
C ARG A 39 -14.45 -13.73 -7.06
N THR A 40 -13.17 -13.48 -7.22
CA THR A 40 -12.46 -13.67 -8.49
C THR A 40 -12.37 -15.16 -8.85
N GLY A 41 -11.96 -15.46 -10.09
CA GLY A 41 -11.78 -16.83 -10.57
C GLY A 41 -10.77 -17.68 -9.79
N ASP A 42 -9.87 -17.05 -9.03
CA ASP A 42 -8.90 -17.67 -8.10
C ASP A 42 -9.38 -17.67 -6.64
N GLY A 43 -10.61 -17.22 -6.38
CA GLY A 43 -11.26 -17.28 -5.07
C GLY A 43 -11.01 -16.07 -4.14
N ALA A 44 -10.27 -15.06 -4.59
CA ALA A 44 -10.01 -13.86 -3.81
C ALA A 44 -11.29 -13.01 -3.67
N PRO A 45 -11.61 -12.49 -2.46
CA PRO A 45 -12.76 -11.60 -2.28
C PRO A 45 -12.65 -10.33 -3.12
N CYS A 46 -13.75 -9.92 -3.75
CA CYS A 46 -13.81 -8.69 -4.52
C CYS A 46 -15.15 -7.95 -4.37
N LEU A 47 -15.07 -6.63 -4.44
CA LEU A 47 -16.21 -5.72 -4.54
C LEU A 47 -16.23 -5.14 -5.96
N LEU A 48 -17.37 -5.22 -6.63
CA LEU A 48 -17.57 -4.68 -7.97
C LEU A 48 -18.59 -3.54 -7.91
N ILE A 49 -18.18 -2.36 -8.36
CA ILE A 49 -18.97 -1.13 -8.28
C ILE A 49 -19.27 -0.63 -9.70
N SER A 50 -20.56 -0.55 -10.04
CA SER A 50 -21.03 0.14 -11.24
C SER A 50 -20.92 1.65 -11.10
N SER A 51 -20.61 2.33 -12.21
CA SER A 51 -20.53 3.79 -12.30
C SER A 51 -21.41 4.28 -13.44
N LYS A 52 -22.04 5.45 -13.26
CA LYS A 52 -22.94 6.02 -14.29
C LYS A 52 -22.22 6.57 -15.52
N ASP A 53 -20.92 6.80 -15.41
CA ASP A 53 -20.03 7.27 -16.47
C ASP A 53 -18.83 6.33 -16.63
N GLY A 54 -18.31 6.26 -17.85
CA GLY A 54 -17.09 5.52 -18.19
C GLY A 54 -15.87 6.44 -18.25
N GLY A 55 -14.69 5.84 -18.37
CA GLY A 55 -13.45 6.58 -18.55
C GLY A 55 -12.22 5.70 -18.35
N MET A 56 -11.04 6.30 -18.44
CA MET A 56 -9.78 5.60 -18.18
C MET A 56 -9.17 6.13 -16.88
N LYS A 57 -8.90 5.22 -15.94
CA LYS A 57 -8.20 5.51 -14.68
C LYS A 57 -7.11 4.47 -14.48
N SER A 58 -5.95 4.90 -13.98
CA SER A 58 -4.85 3.99 -13.69
C SER A 58 -5.22 3.00 -12.60
N PRO A 59 -4.89 1.71 -12.74
CA PRO A 59 -5.05 0.73 -11.67
C PRO A 59 -4.31 1.16 -10.41
N LEU A 60 -4.86 0.79 -9.26
CA LEU A 60 -4.25 1.03 -7.96
C LEU A 60 -3.86 -0.32 -7.34
N ARG A 61 -2.60 -0.49 -6.95
CA ARG A 61 -2.12 -1.71 -6.28
C ARG A 61 -1.42 -1.36 -4.99
N LEU A 62 -1.81 -2.03 -3.92
CA LEU A 62 -1.26 -1.85 -2.56
C LEU A 62 -1.10 -3.21 -1.90
N ALA A 63 -0.31 -3.25 -0.83
CA ALA A 63 -0.20 -4.43 0.01
C ALA A 63 -1.59 -4.76 0.63
N GLY A 64 -2.29 -5.74 0.05
CA GLY A 64 -3.58 -6.24 0.54
C GLY A 64 -4.81 -5.86 -0.31
N ILE A 65 -4.72 -4.86 -1.20
CA ILE A 65 -5.83 -4.41 -2.05
C ILE A 65 -5.34 -4.05 -3.45
N GLU A 66 -6.06 -4.50 -4.47
CA GLU A 66 -5.94 -4.01 -5.86
C GLU A 66 -7.27 -3.42 -6.32
N ALA A 67 -7.23 -2.33 -7.09
CA ALA A 67 -8.40 -1.74 -7.72
C ALA A 67 -8.14 -1.50 -9.22
N TYR A 68 -9.03 -2.04 -10.06
CA TYR A 68 -9.06 -1.84 -11.50
C TYR A 68 -10.33 -1.08 -11.86
N PHE A 69 -10.19 -0.02 -12.64
CA PHE A 69 -11.27 0.90 -12.97
C PHE A 69 -11.74 0.68 -14.40
N SER A 70 -13.05 0.75 -14.60
CA SER A 70 -13.68 0.59 -15.93
C SER A 70 -13.24 -0.69 -16.65
N LEU A 71 -13.21 -1.80 -15.92
CA LEU A 71 -12.86 -3.12 -16.44
C LEU A 71 -14.11 -3.81 -16.99
N GLN A 72 -14.03 -4.36 -18.20
CA GLN A 72 -15.07 -5.24 -18.73
C GLN A 72 -14.99 -6.60 -18.01
N CYS A 73 -16.01 -6.92 -17.24
CA CYS A 73 -16.06 -8.07 -16.35
C CYS A 73 -17.11 -9.06 -16.84
N ASN A 74 -16.76 -10.34 -16.90
CA ASN A 74 -17.73 -11.43 -17.06
C ASN A 74 -18.19 -11.85 -15.66
N ILE A 75 -19.40 -11.45 -15.26
CA ILE A 75 -19.95 -11.77 -13.94
C ILE A 75 -20.92 -12.94 -14.03
N ALA A 76 -20.79 -13.90 -13.12
CA ALA A 76 -21.68 -15.03 -12.93
C ALA A 76 -22.45 -14.84 -11.61
N LEU A 77 -23.78 -14.81 -11.70
CA LEU A 77 -24.70 -14.65 -10.58
C LEU A 77 -25.07 -15.99 -9.96
N GLU A 78 -25.57 -15.97 -8.72
CA GLU A 78 -25.99 -17.19 -7.99
C GLU A 78 -27.11 -17.98 -8.69
N ASP A 79 -27.96 -17.30 -9.46
CA ASP A 79 -29.04 -17.94 -10.25
C ASP A 79 -28.53 -18.61 -11.54
N GLY A 80 -27.21 -18.58 -11.78
CA GLY A 80 -26.56 -19.12 -12.96
C GLY A 80 -26.54 -18.17 -14.16
N ALA A 81 -27.11 -16.96 -14.05
CA ALA A 81 -27.06 -15.97 -15.12
C ALA A 81 -25.64 -15.41 -15.28
N GLU A 82 -25.22 -15.23 -16.52
CA GLU A 82 -23.94 -14.59 -16.86
C GLU A 82 -24.20 -13.24 -17.53
N LYS A 83 -23.41 -12.22 -17.16
CA LYS A 83 -23.48 -10.87 -17.74
C LYS A 83 -22.08 -10.34 -18.02
N VAL A 84 -22.01 -9.42 -18.98
CA VAL A 84 -20.80 -8.66 -19.26
C VAL A 84 -21.06 -7.20 -18.90
N GLU A 85 -20.33 -6.69 -17.91
CA GLU A 85 -20.53 -5.33 -17.39
C GLU A 85 -19.19 -4.61 -17.22
N THR A 86 -19.19 -3.29 -17.42
CA THR A 86 -18.01 -2.46 -17.17
C THR A 86 -18.05 -1.94 -15.73
N LEU A 87 -17.16 -2.43 -14.88
CA LEU A 87 -17.20 -2.22 -13.43
C LEU A 87 -15.85 -1.73 -12.90
N THR A 88 -15.87 -1.07 -11.75
CA THR A 88 -14.66 -0.94 -10.92
C THR A 88 -14.56 -2.17 -10.04
N VAL A 89 -13.43 -2.89 -10.11
CA VAL A 89 -13.18 -4.11 -9.34
C VAL A 89 -12.15 -3.82 -8.27
N ILE A 90 -12.52 -3.99 -7.01
CA ILE A 90 -11.64 -3.87 -5.85
C ILE A 90 -11.45 -5.27 -5.26
N THR A 91 -10.24 -5.80 -5.28
CA THR A 91 -9.91 -7.18 -4.88
C THR A 91 -9.03 -7.17 -3.63
N CYS A 92 -9.34 -8.05 -2.67
CA CYS A 92 -8.48 -8.32 -1.53
C CYS A 92 -7.40 -9.32 -1.94
N THR A 93 -6.13 -8.90 -1.89
CA THR A 93 -5.00 -9.79 -2.23
C THR A 93 -4.49 -10.59 -1.02
N ALA A 94 -5.03 -10.34 0.17
CA ALA A 94 -4.64 -11.07 1.38
C ALA A 94 -5.24 -12.48 1.38
N LYS A 95 -4.41 -13.47 1.75
CA LYS A 95 -4.83 -14.86 1.89
C LYS A 95 -5.37 -15.21 3.28
N GLU A 96 -5.09 -14.37 4.28
CA GLU A 96 -5.50 -14.61 5.66
C GLU A 96 -7.02 -14.33 5.81
N PRO A 97 -7.82 -15.29 6.32
CA PRO A 97 -9.27 -15.10 6.46
C PRO A 97 -9.68 -13.92 7.34
N SER A 98 -8.90 -13.64 8.40
CA SER A 98 -9.14 -12.48 9.27
C SER A 98 -9.05 -11.15 8.49
N LEU A 99 -8.05 -11.01 7.61
CA LEU A 99 -7.86 -9.84 6.75
C LEU A 99 -8.95 -9.75 5.66
N GLN A 100 -9.40 -10.89 5.14
CA GLN A 100 -10.54 -10.94 4.22
C GLN A 100 -11.83 -10.48 4.90
N ALA A 101 -12.06 -10.83 6.17
CA ALA A 101 -13.18 -10.30 6.95
C ALA A 101 -13.07 -8.77 7.10
N TYR A 102 -11.89 -8.24 7.43
CA TYR A 102 -11.67 -6.79 7.49
C TYR A 102 -11.94 -6.08 6.16
N PHE A 103 -11.58 -6.71 5.04
CA PHE A 103 -11.89 -6.19 3.71
C PHE A 103 -13.41 -5.97 3.52
N THR A 104 -14.26 -6.86 4.04
CA THR A 104 -15.72 -6.69 3.93
C THR A 104 -16.25 -5.47 4.69
N TYR A 105 -15.69 -5.16 5.88
CA TYR A 105 -16.04 -3.93 6.61
C TYR A 105 -15.62 -2.68 5.86
N ILE A 106 -14.47 -2.73 5.19
CA ILE A 106 -13.99 -1.64 4.33
C ILE A 106 -14.94 -1.45 3.14
N CYS A 107 -15.41 -2.54 2.53
CA CYS A 107 -16.38 -2.49 1.43
C CYS A 107 -17.69 -1.81 1.87
N GLU A 108 -18.22 -2.14 3.05
CA GLU A 108 -19.41 -1.48 3.59
C GLU A 108 -19.22 0.02 3.75
N VAL A 109 -18.06 0.46 4.22
CA VAL A 109 -17.72 1.89 4.33
C VAL A 109 -17.65 2.54 2.95
N LEU A 110 -16.97 1.91 1.99
CA LEU A 110 -16.87 2.42 0.62
C LEU A 110 -18.25 2.60 -0.02
N LEU A 111 -19.13 1.60 0.08
CA LEU A 111 -20.49 1.64 -0.47
C LEU A 111 -21.32 2.78 0.12
N LYS A 112 -21.20 3.02 1.43
CA LYS A 112 -21.85 4.17 2.10
C LYS A 112 -21.34 5.52 1.60
N ILE A 113 -20.05 5.61 1.24
CA ILE A 113 -19.43 6.84 0.73
C ILE A 113 -19.84 7.12 -0.71
N VAL A 114 -19.81 6.10 -1.57
CA VAL A 114 -20.06 6.28 -3.01
C VAL A 114 -21.55 6.30 -3.36
N GLY A 115 -22.39 5.62 -2.56
CA GLY A 115 -23.83 5.51 -2.80
C GLY A 115 -24.17 4.59 -3.98
N PRO A 116 -25.45 4.55 -4.42
CA PRO A 116 -25.95 3.57 -5.38
C PRO A 116 -25.61 3.86 -6.86
N THR A 117 -25.31 5.12 -7.21
CA THR A 117 -25.08 5.54 -8.60
C THR A 117 -23.90 6.52 -8.71
N PRO A 118 -22.69 6.10 -8.28
CA PRO A 118 -21.53 6.97 -8.27
C PRO A 118 -21.02 7.26 -9.70
N THR A 119 -20.26 8.34 -9.84
CA THR A 119 -19.35 8.49 -10.99
C THR A 119 -18.08 7.68 -10.78
N LEU A 120 -17.40 7.35 -11.88
CA LEU A 120 -16.07 6.71 -11.85
C LEU A 120 -15.08 7.54 -11.03
N GLN A 121 -15.15 8.87 -11.13
CA GLN A 121 -14.32 9.78 -10.34
C GLN A 121 -14.61 9.67 -8.84
N GLN A 122 -15.87 9.58 -8.43
CA GLN A 122 -16.25 9.43 -7.02
C GLN A 122 -15.74 8.10 -6.45
N VAL A 123 -15.85 7.01 -7.21
CA VAL A 123 -15.30 5.71 -6.80
C VAL A 123 -13.78 5.78 -6.67
N ALA A 124 -13.09 6.32 -7.68
CA ALA A 124 -11.64 6.48 -7.65
C ALA A 124 -11.19 7.32 -6.44
N ASP A 125 -11.83 8.47 -6.18
CA ASP A 125 -11.48 9.33 -5.05
C ASP A 125 -11.72 8.66 -3.69
N ALA A 126 -12.82 7.90 -3.54
CA ALA A 126 -13.10 7.17 -2.31
C ALA A 126 -12.03 6.10 -2.03
N VAL A 127 -11.66 5.33 -3.06
CA VAL A 127 -10.59 4.33 -2.97
C VAL A 127 -9.25 5.01 -2.67
N TRP A 128 -8.88 6.08 -3.38
CA TRP A 128 -7.64 6.80 -3.15
C TRP A 128 -7.52 7.37 -1.73
N ARG A 129 -8.59 7.95 -1.18
CA ARG A 129 -8.59 8.49 0.19
C ARG A 129 -8.45 7.41 1.26
N LEU A 130 -9.12 6.28 1.07
CA LEU A 130 -8.98 5.12 1.95
C LEU A 130 -7.52 4.62 1.96
N VAL A 131 -6.92 4.57 0.78
CA VAL A 131 -5.52 4.17 0.60
C VAL A 131 -4.56 5.16 1.24
N GLU A 132 -4.80 6.46 1.06
CA GLU A 132 -4.00 7.50 1.71
C GLU A 132 -4.06 7.38 3.24
N LEU A 133 -5.25 7.09 3.80
CA LEU A 133 -5.41 6.84 5.23
C LEU A 133 -4.59 5.63 5.68
N PHE A 134 -4.69 4.50 4.98
CA PHE A 134 -3.91 3.32 5.32
C PHE A 134 -2.42 3.54 5.16
N GLN A 135 -1.96 4.26 4.14
CA GLN A 135 -0.54 4.61 4.01
C GLN A 135 -0.06 5.52 5.14
N LYS A 136 -0.88 6.46 5.61
CA LYS A 136 -0.55 7.31 6.76
C LYS A 136 -0.45 6.50 8.06
N LEU A 137 -1.32 5.50 8.24
CA LEU A 137 -1.33 4.60 9.40
C LEU A 137 -0.23 3.53 9.33
N ALA A 138 0.00 2.98 8.15
CA ALA A 138 0.96 1.93 7.85
C ALA A 138 2.36 2.46 7.59
N ARG A 139 2.60 3.79 7.70
CA ARG A 139 3.95 4.35 7.74
C ARG A 139 4.74 3.56 8.79
N PRO A 140 5.66 2.68 8.38
CA PRO A 140 6.58 2.10 9.33
C PRO A 140 7.53 3.23 9.75
N LEU A 141 8.30 3.00 10.82
CA LEU A 141 9.58 3.68 11.08
C LEU A 141 10.61 3.45 9.94
N SER A 142 10.18 3.28 8.68
CA SER A 142 11.09 3.23 7.54
C SER A 142 11.72 4.61 7.45
N LYS A 143 13.03 4.65 7.67
CA LYS A 143 13.79 5.88 7.50
C LYS A 143 13.44 6.50 6.14
N PRO A 144 13.12 7.81 6.10
CA PRO A 144 12.84 8.51 4.86
C PRO A 144 13.92 8.22 3.82
N ILE A 145 13.57 8.26 2.53
CA ILE A 145 14.54 8.04 1.45
C ILE A 145 15.83 8.86 1.62
N VAL A 146 15.72 10.07 2.18
CA VAL A 146 16.85 10.94 2.55
C VAL A 146 17.77 10.30 3.59
N GLY A 147 17.22 9.66 4.62
CA GLY A 147 17.96 8.93 5.65
C GLY A 147 18.68 7.71 5.07
N LEU A 148 17.96 6.88 4.30
CA LEU A 148 18.57 5.72 3.63
C LEU A 148 19.68 6.14 2.65
N TRP A 149 19.47 7.21 1.88
CA TRP A 149 20.50 7.74 0.99
C TRP A 149 21.75 8.16 1.77
N GLY A 150 21.57 8.79 2.93
CA GLY A 150 22.66 9.16 3.81
C GLY A 150 23.51 7.99 4.28
N GLU A 151 22.86 6.92 4.74
CA GLU A 151 23.52 5.68 5.17
C GLU A 151 24.31 5.03 4.02
N LEU A 152 23.69 4.89 2.85
CA LEU A 152 24.35 4.34 1.67
C LEU A 152 25.53 5.20 1.22
N TYR A 153 25.39 6.52 1.30
CA TYR A 153 26.47 7.46 1.01
C TYR A 153 27.63 7.31 2.01
N ALA A 154 27.34 7.14 3.30
CA ALA A 154 28.36 6.88 4.32
C ALA A 154 29.13 5.58 4.04
N ILE A 155 28.44 4.50 3.67
CA ILE A 155 29.07 3.23 3.24
C ILE A 155 29.97 3.47 2.04
N HIS A 156 29.45 4.12 1.00
CA HIS A 156 30.18 4.38 -0.24
C HIS A 156 31.45 5.22 -0.03
N ARG A 157 31.40 6.19 0.90
CA ARG A 157 32.52 7.08 1.22
C ARG A 157 33.47 6.50 2.27
N SER A 158 33.13 5.39 2.91
CA SER A 158 34.00 4.74 3.88
C SER A 158 35.28 4.21 3.22
N ARG A 159 36.37 4.11 3.99
CA ARG A 159 37.64 3.57 3.49
C ARG A 159 37.55 2.09 3.13
N ASN A 160 36.60 1.37 3.74
CA ASN A 160 36.33 -0.03 3.47
C ASN A 160 34.82 -0.28 3.42
N PRO A 161 34.17 -0.10 2.25
CA PRO A 161 32.73 -0.27 2.09
C PRO A 161 32.21 -1.65 2.47
N ARG A 162 33.01 -2.71 2.31
CA ARG A 162 32.59 -4.07 2.71
C ARG A 162 32.45 -4.17 4.22
N LEU A 163 33.42 -3.65 4.96
CA LEU A 163 33.38 -3.62 6.42
C LEU A 163 32.25 -2.70 6.93
N ALA A 164 32.07 -1.54 6.30
CA ALA A 164 30.96 -0.65 6.63
C ALA A 164 29.59 -1.31 6.37
N LEU A 165 29.46 -2.09 5.30
CA LEU A 165 28.24 -2.84 5.01
C LEU A 165 28.00 -3.96 6.05
N GLN A 166 29.06 -4.64 6.52
CA GLN A 166 28.95 -5.64 7.58
C GLN A 166 28.55 -5.03 8.94
N ALA A 167 28.98 -3.80 9.21
CA ALA A 167 28.62 -3.06 10.41
C ALA A 167 27.24 -2.38 10.32
N TRP A 168 26.68 -2.25 9.11
CA TRP A 168 25.41 -1.56 8.87
C TRP A 168 24.23 -2.38 9.38
N ARG A 169 23.44 -1.82 10.30
CA ARG A 169 22.23 -2.45 10.87
C ARG A 169 22.47 -3.86 11.40
N SER A 170 23.53 -4.03 12.20
CA SER A 170 23.77 -5.29 12.89
C SER A 170 22.68 -5.55 13.94
N GLU A 171 22.16 -6.77 14.02
CA GLU A 171 21.09 -7.17 14.96
C GLU A 171 21.46 -6.98 16.45
N VAL A 172 22.74 -6.80 16.75
CA VAL A 172 23.28 -6.65 18.12
C VAL A 172 23.09 -5.23 18.68
N ASP A 173 22.93 -4.21 17.82
CA ASP A 173 22.77 -2.80 18.22
C ASP A 173 22.01 -1.99 17.13
N ASP A 174 20.75 -2.33 16.88
CA ASP A 174 19.88 -1.67 15.88
C ASP A 174 19.48 -0.22 16.27
N ARG A 175 20.10 0.34 17.32
CA ARG A 175 19.91 1.72 17.81
C ARG A 175 20.77 2.73 17.06
N PHE A 176 21.85 2.25 16.43
CA PHE A 176 22.77 3.03 15.62
C PHE A 176 22.81 2.45 14.21
N ASP A 177 23.09 3.32 13.24
CA ASP A 177 23.17 2.89 11.84
C ASP A 177 24.29 1.91 11.58
N PHE A 178 25.42 2.09 12.25
CA PHE A 178 26.54 1.16 12.19
C PHE A 178 27.07 0.84 13.56
N SER A 179 27.32 -0.44 13.79
CA SER A 179 27.87 -0.94 15.04
C SER A 179 29.02 -1.89 14.72
N MET A 180 30.22 -1.57 15.22
CA MET A 180 31.42 -2.38 15.02
C MET A 180 32.33 -2.25 16.24
N ASP A 181 32.64 -3.36 16.92
CA ASP A 181 33.47 -3.39 18.13
C ASP A 181 33.09 -2.27 19.13
N LYS A 182 34.03 -1.34 19.38
CA LYS A 182 33.88 -0.18 20.27
C LYS A 182 33.34 1.07 19.57
N LEU A 183 32.77 0.95 18.37
CA LEU A 183 32.39 2.09 17.54
C LEU A 183 30.90 2.03 17.22
N ARG A 184 30.22 3.17 17.37
CA ARG A 184 28.80 3.36 17.04
C ARG A 184 28.69 4.58 16.13
N PHE A 185 28.24 4.39 14.90
CA PHE A 185 28.00 5.49 13.97
C PHE A 185 26.51 5.72 13.79
N GLU A 186 26.11 6.98 13.91
CA GLU A 186 24.78 7.44 13.56
C GLU A 186 24.88 8.36 12.34
N VAL A 187 24.07 8.11 11.31
CA VAL A 187 23.99 8.96 10.13
C VAL A 187 22.68 9.74 10.15
N LYS A 188 22.79 11.07 10.25
CA LYS A 188 21.65 11.96 10.16
C LYS A 188 21.72 12.77 8.87
N SER A 189 20.65 12.67 8.09
CA SER A 189 20.53 13.37 6.81
C SER A 189 19.28 14.24 6.81
N THR A 190 19.44 15.48 6.35
CA THR A 190 18.33 16.41 6.20
C THR A 190 18.31 17.03 4.81
N SER A 191 17.11 17.25 4.28
CA SER A 191 16.88 18.03 3.06
C SER A 191 16.33 19.43 3.35
N THR A 192 16.29 19.83 4.63
CA THR A 192 15.86 21.17 5.03
C THR A 192 17.02 22.16 4.92
N ARG A 193 16.70 23.46 4.92
CA ARG A 193 17.69 24.54 4.87
C ARG A 193 18.53 24.63 6.14
N THR A 194 18.00 24.16 7.27
CA THR A 194 18.68 24.18 8.56
C THR A 194 19.22 22.80 8.88
N ARG A 195 20.53 22.68 9.09
CA ARG A 195 21.17 21.43 9.50
C ARG A 195 20.94 21.15 10.99
N ALA A 196 19.71 20.81 11.32
CA ALA A 196 19.29 20.39 12.66
C ALA A 196 18.79 18.93 12.60
N HIS A 197 19.17 18.13 13.60
CA HIS A 197 18.86 16.72 13.68
C HIS A 197 18.33 16.38 15.07
N GLU A 198 17.40 15.44 15.13
CA GLU A 198 16.87 14.89 16.38
C GLU A 198 17.52 13.56 16.69
N PHE A 199 17.81 13.35 17.97
CA PHE A 199 18.46 12.15 18.50
C PHE A 199 17.64 11.58 19.64
N SER A 200 17.62 10.25 19.74
CA SER A 200 17.12 9.62 20.97
C SER A 200 18.15 9.80 22.10
N PHE A 201 17.71 9.60 23.33
CA PHE A 201 18.59 9.67 24.49
C PHE A 201 19.76 8.66 24.36
N GLU A 202 19.46 7.45 23.89
CA GLU A 202 20.42 6.36 23.71
C GLU A 202 21.46 6.67 22.63
N GLN A 203 21.07 7.39 21.57
CA GLN A 203 22.02 7.83 20.54
C GLN A 203 23.00 8.88 21.07
N CYS A 204 22.60 9.65 22.08
CA CYS A 204 23.46 10.60 22.79
C CYS A 204 24.27 9.97 23.93
N ASN A 205 23.93 8.73 24.33
CA ASN A 205 24.55 8.01 25.43
C ASN A 205 24.89 6.58 24.98
N PRO A 206 25.91 6.43 24.10
CA PRO A 206 26.30 5.12 23.61
C PRO A 206 26.85 4.25 24.77
N PRO A 207 26.85 2.90 24.64
CA PRO A 207 27.29 2.00 25.71
C PRO A 207 28.70 2.32 26.21
N ASP A 208 28.98 1.97 27.47
CA ASP A 208 30.29 2.15 28.07
C ASP A 208 31.40 1.51 27.24
N GLU A 209 32.58 2.14 27.24
CA GLU A 209 33.73 1.77 26.42
C GLU A 209 33.52 1.82 24.90
N THR A 210 32.43 2.43 24.42
CA THR A 210 32.25 2.71 22.99
C THR A 210 32.46 4.19 22.66
N THR A 211 32.80 4.47 21.40
CA THR A 211 32.88 5.80 20.83
C THR A 211 31.70 6.01 19.89
N GLY A 212 30.89 7.02 20.19
CA GLY A 212 29.82 7.49 19.30
C GLY A 212 30.37 8.45 18.25
N VAL A 213 30.01 8.27 16.99
CA VAL A 213 30.36 9.14 15.87
C VAL A 213 29.10 9.56 15.13
N LEU A 214 28.94 10.87 14.95
CA LEU A 214 27.86 11.44 14.15
C LEU A 214 28.34 11.79 12.74
N VAL A 215 27.67 11.26 11.74
CA VAL A 215 27.77 11.72 10.35
C VAL A 215 26.55 12.59 10.04
N SER A 216 26.79 13.88 9.89
CA SER A 216 25.75 14.86 9.56
C SER A 216 25.80 15.20 8.06
N LEU A 217 24.71 14.99 7.34
CA LEU A 217 24.59 15.22 5.90
C LEU A 217 23.45 16.18 5.57
N THR A 218 23.65 16.98 4.54
CA THR A 218 22.58 17.75 3.87
C THR A 218 22.40 17.15 2.48
N VAL A 219 21.16 16.85 2.11
CA VAL A 219 20.81 16.22 0.84
C VAL A 219 19.88 17.14 0.08
N GLU A 220 20.27 17.53 -1.14
CA GLU A 220 19.45 18.36 -2.00
C GLU A 220 18.98 17.56 -3.22
N ALA A 221 17.66 17.48 -3.40
CA ALA A 221 17.10 16.86 -4.59
C ALA A 221 17.20 17.83 -5.76
N ARG A 222 18.00 17.48 -6.77
CA ARG A 222 18.03 18.23 -8.02
C ARG A 222 16.73 17.98 -8.77
N ARG A 223 15.83 18.98 -8.81
CA ARG A 223 14.73 18.97 -9.77
C ARG A 223 15.33 19.14 -11.15
N LEU A 224 15.29 18.09 -11.97
CA LEU A 224 15.49 18.23 -13.40
C LEU A 224 14.32 19.07 -13.92
N PHE A 225 14.60 20.31 -14.33
CA PHE A 225 13.63 21.08 -15.08
C PHE A 225 13.32 20.28 -16.35
N LYS A 226 12.05 19.95 -16.57
CA LYS A 226 11.59 19.59 -17.91
C LYS A 226 11.79 20.86 -18.75
N ASP A 227 12.73 20.82 -19.68
CA ASP A 227 12.83 21.84 -20.71
C ASP A 227 11.48 21.95 -21.40
N PHE A 228 10.89 23.15 -21.32
CA PHE A 228 9.90 23.58 -22.28
C PHE A 228 10.62 23.74 -23.63
N ALA A 229 10.47 22.76 -24.50
CA ALA A 229 10.60 22.92 -25.95
C ALA A 229 9.39 22.15 -26.53
N GLY A 230 8.36 22.77 -27.09
CA GLY A 230 8.35 24.08 -27.73
C GLY A 230 9.01 24.01 -29.11
N LEU A 231 8.58 23.04 -29.93
CA LEU A 231 8.55 23.05 -31.40
C LEU A 231 7.56 21.99 -31.87
#